data_AF-A0A7V4PRZ4-F1
#
_entry.id   AF-A0A7V4PRZ4-F1
#
_cell.length_a   1.000
_cell.length_b   1.000
_cell.length_c   1.000
_cell.angle_alpha   90.00
_cell.angle_beta   90.00
_cell.angle_gamma   90.00
#
_symmetry.space_group_name_H-M   'P 1'
#
loop_
_entity.id
_entity.type
_entity.pdbx_description
1 polymer ?
#
loop_
_entity_poly.entity_id
_entity_poly.type
_entity_poly.pdbx_seq_one_letter_code
_entity_poly.pdbx_strand_id
1 'polypeptide(L)'
;MINGVNIRSREKDRVAKIKEPRPGEQMSPAEAKAYVDYLYAKMYERWQQKVQNSPFMVQLRQGKLPMPVMRQFFKNWGHFSLEVNGLNALSYYTHLPFFVHHFD
;
A
#
# COMPACT_ATOMS: atom_id res chain seq x y z
N MET A 1 30.33 0.35 -25.01
CA MET A 1 30.06 0.93 -23.68
C MET A 1 28.91 1.91 -23.83
N ILE A 2 27.68 1.48 -23.53
CA ILE A 2 26.49 2.33 -23.58
C ILE A 2 26.08 2.61 -22.14
N ASN A 3 26.04 3.90 -21.81
CA ASN A 3 25.83 4.43 -20.47
C ASN A 3 24.54 3.89 -19.85
N GLY A 4 24.67 2.87 -19.01
CA GLY A 4 23.64 2.43 -18.07
C GLY A 4 23.48 3.46 -16.96
N VAL A 5 22.96 4.64 -17.31
CA VAL A 5 22.43 5.58 -16.33
C VAL A 5 21.30 4.85 -15.62
N ASN A 6 21.60 4.46 -14.40
CA ASN A 6 20.79 3.64 -13.51
C ASN A 6 19.36 4.19 -13.42
N ILE A 7 18.43 3.60 -14.18
CA ILE A 7 17.01 3.99 -14.23
C ILE A 7 16.40 4.00 -12.82
N ARG A 8 16.87 3.10 -11.93
CA ARG A 8 16.45 3.04 -10.52
C ARG A 8 16.96 4.21 -9.66
N SER A 9 18.04 4.89 -10.04
CA SER A 9 18.50 6.08 -9.29
C SER A 9 17.66 7.31 -9.64
N ARG A 10 17.35 7.51 -10.93
CA ARG A 10 16.49 8.63 -11.39
C ARG A 10 15.06 8.56 -10.84
N GLU A 11 14.52 7.36 -10.66
CA GLU A 11 13.19 7.15 -10.11
C GLU A 11 13.15 7.42 -8.60
N LYS A 12 14.18 7.00 -7.85
CA LYS A 12 14.36 7.37 -6.44
C LYS A 12 14.51 8.88 -6.22
N ASP A 13 15.22 9.57 -7.11
CA ASP A 13 15.45 11.01 -7.01
C ASP A 13 14.18 11.84 -7.28
N ARG A 14 13.24 11.33 -8.09
CA ARG A 14 11.90 11.95 -8.28
C ARG A 14 11.00 11.77 -7.07
N VAL A 15 11.08 10.62 -6.42
CA VAL A 15 10.30 10.25 -5.23
C VAL A 15 10.73 11.08 -4.01
N ALA A 16 11.94 11.63 -3.99
CA ALA A 16 12.47 12.40 -2.85
C ALA A 16 11.93 13.85 -2.70
N LYS A 17 11.07 14.34 -3.60
CA LYS A 17 10.66 15.76 -3.65
C LYS A 17 9.16 16.04 -3.52
N ILE A 18 8.36 15.04 -3.14
CA ILE A 18 6.92 15.22 -2.96
C ILE A 18 6.66 15.78 -1.55
N LYS A 19 6.12 17.00 -1.47
CA LYS A 19 5.67 17.61 -0.21
C LYS A 19 4.35 16.96 0.21
N GLU A 20 4.23 16.54 1.48
CA GLU A 20 2.95 16.07 2.01
C GLU A 20 1.95 17.24 2.12
N PRO A 21 0.72 17.09 1.59
CA PRO A 21 -0.31 18.11 1.69
C PRO A 21 -0.85 18.19 3.10
N ARG A 22 -1.30 19.38 3.52
CA ARG A 22 -2.06 19.52 4.77
C ARG A 22 -3.48 18.99 4.58
N PRO A 23 -4.16 18.53 5.65
CA PRO A 23 -5.58 18.18 5.57
C PRO A 23 -6.42 19.32 4.97
N GLY A 24 -7.21 19.01 3.93
CA GLY A 24 -8.06 19.98 3.24
C GLY A 24 -7.36 20.91 2.25
N GLU A 25 -6.04 20.77 2.03
CA GLU A 25 -5.32 21.54 1.01
C GLU A 25 -5.79 21.15 -0.40
N GLN A 26 -6.33 22.11 -1.15
CA GLN A 26 -6.71 21.88 -2.55
C GLN A 26 -5.47 21.78 -3.43
N MET A 27 -5.42 20.77 -4.27
CA MET A 27 -4.34 20.51 -5.21
C MET A 27 -4.85 20.64 -6.64
N SER A 28 -4.03 21.11 -7.56
CA SER A 28 -4.37 20.97 -8.98
C SER A 28 -4.44 19.49 -9.37
N PRO A 29 -5.19 19.12 -10.42
CA PRO A 29 -5.27 17.73 -10.88
C PRO A 29 -3.89 17.10 -11.15
N ALA A 30 -2.95 17.88 -11.66
CA ALA A 30 -1.58 17.42 -11.94
C ALA A 30 -0.79 17.13 -10.66
N GLU A 31 -0.89 18.00 -9.65
CA GLU A 31 -0.25 17.82 -8.34
C GLU A 31 -0.85 16.63 -7.59
N ALA A 32 -2.19 16.51 -7.58
CA ALA A 32 -2.89 15.40 -6.96
C ALA A 32 -2.47 14.07 -7.59
N LYS A 33 -2.41 14.00 -8.93
CA LYS A 33 -1.93 12.81 -9.63
C LYS A 33 -0.49 12.48 -9.26
N ALA A 34 0.40 13.47 -9.27
CA ALA A 34 1.81 13.25 -8.93
C ALA A 34 1.98 12.72 -7.49
N TYR A 35 1.17 13.23 -6.54
CA TYR A 35 1.15 12.76 -5.17
C TYR A 35 0.66 11.31 -5.05
N VAL A 36 -0.44 10.98 -5.72
CA VAL A 36 -0.99 9.60 -5.74
C VAL A 36 0.00 8.63 -6.39
N ASP A 37 0.61 8.99 -7.52
CA ASP A 37 1.65 8.18 -8.17
C ASP A 37 2.83 7.90 -7.22
N TYR A 38 3.24 8.92 -6.45
CA TYR A 38 4.27 8.78 -5.41
C TYR A 38 3.86 7.79 -4.31
N LEU A 39 2.63 7.90 -3.80
CA LEU A 39 2.12 6.98 -2.78
C LEU A 39 2.10 5.54 -3.29
N TYR A 40 1.64 5.31 -4.52
CA TYR A 40 1.66 3.99 -5.14
C TYR A 40 3.09 3.44 -5.27
N ALA A 41 4.04 4.27 -5.69
CA ALA A 41 5.44 3.85 -5.78
C ALA A 41 6.00 3.43 -4.41
N LYS A 42 5.75 4.21 -3.35
CA LYS A 42 6.16 3.89 -1.98
C LYS A 42 5.50 2.62 -1.45
N MET A 43 4.20 2.48 -1.66
CA MET A 43 3.45 1.28 -1.26
C MET A 43 4.01 0.05 -1.98
N TYR A 44 4.27 0.14 -3.29
CA TYR A 44 4.82 -0.96 -4.07
C TYR A 44 6.22 -1.35 -3.60
N GLU A 45 7.11 -0.37 -3.37
CA GLU A 45 8.44 -0.63 -2.80
C GLU A 45 8.33 -1.37 -1.46
N ARG A 46 7.46 -0.90 -0.57
CA ARG A 46 7.25 -1.52 0.75
C ARG A 46 6.67 -2.93 0.64
N TRP A 47 5.69 -3.13 -0.24
CA TRP A 47 5.09 -4.44 -0.54
C TRP A 47 6.14 -5.43 -1.02
N GLN A 48 6.99 -5.02 -1.96
CA GLN A 48 8.07 -5.86 -2.47
C GLN A 48 9.01 -6.30 -1.35
N GLN A 49 9.42 -5.37 -0.49
CA GLN A 49 10.35 -5.64 0.61
C GLN A 49 9.76 -6.51 1.72
N LYS A 50 8.50 -6.26 2.11
CA LYS A 50 7.92 -6.85 3.34
C LYS A 50 7.00 -8.01 3.08
N VAL A 51 6.35 -8.06 1.92
CA VAL A 51 5.38 -9.11 1.61
C VAL A 51 5.97 -10.02 0.54
N GLN A 52 6.17 -9.52 -0.67
CA GLN A 52 6.55 -10.33 -1.83
C GLN A 52 7.83 -11.14 -1.57
N ASN A 53 8.87 -10.50 -1.04
CA ASN A 53 10.17 -11.11 -0.80
C ASN A 53 10.36 -11.60 0.64
N SER A 54 9.29 -11.67 1.43
CA SER A 54 9.36 -12.25 2.78
C SER A 54 9.70 -13.74 2.73
N PRO A 55 10.41 -14.30 3.74
CA PRO A 55 10.69 -15.73 3.81
C PRO A 55 9.43 -16.60 3.69
N PHE A 56 8.32 -16.15 4.28
CA PHE A 56 7.03 -16.82 4.19
C PHE A 56 6.55 -16.92 2.74
N MET A 57 6.43 -15.79 2.03
CA MET A 57 5.90 -15.77 0.67
C MET A 57 6.83 -16.46 -0.34
N VAL A 58 8.15 -16.37 -0.13
CA VAL A 58 9.13 -17.08 -0.95
C VAL A 58 8.97 -18.59 -0.79
N GLN A 59 8.92 -19.10 0.44
CA GLN A 59 8.75 -20.54 0.69
C GLN A 59 7.39 -21.04 0.22
N LEU A 60 6.33 -20.23 0.38
CA LEU A 60 4.99 -20.55 -0.11
C LEU A 60 4.99 -20.75 -1.64
N ARG A 61 5.53 -19.80 -2.40
CA ARG A 61 5.62 -19.91 -3.87
C ARG A 61 6.46 -21.08 -4.34
N GLN A 62 7.48 -21.45 -3.58
CA GLN A 62 8.34 -22.60 -3.88
C GLN A 62 7.72 -23.94 -3.47
N GLY A 63 6.56 -23.96 -2.82
CA GLY A 63 5.96 -25.19 -2.28
C GLY A 63 6.73 -25.79 -1.09
N LYS A 64 7.56 -24.98 -0.40
CA LYS A 64 8.43 -25.42 0.70
C LYS A 64 7.97 -24.94 2.08
N LEU A 65 6.88 -24.18 2.14
CA LEU A 65 6.39 -23.65 3.41
C LEU A 65 5.96 -24.79 4.34
N PRO A 66 6.48 -24.87 5.58
CA PRO A 66 6.09 -25.93 6.51
C PRO A 66 4.59 -25.92 6.81
N MET A 67 3.97 -27.09 6.76
CA MET A 67 2.52 -27.24 7.00
C MET A 67 2.02 -26.64 8.34
N PRO A 68 2.75 -26.73 9.47
CA PRO A 68 2.33 -26.05 10.70
C PRO A 68 2.24 -24.53 10.55
N VAL A 69 3.18 -23.92 9.81
CA VAL A 69 3.20 -22.46 9.57
C VAL A 69 2.03 -22.05 8.70
N MET A 70 1.74 -22.81 7.63
CA MET A 70 0.59 -22.57 6.76
C MET A 70 -0.73 -22.65 7.53
N ARG A 71 -0.91 -23.67 8.38
CA ARG A 71 -2.11 -23.80 9.24
C ARG A 71 -2.25 -22.61 10.19
N GLN A 72 -1.16 -22.17 10.82
CA GLN A 72 -1.21 -21.02 11.72
C GLN A 72 -1.58 -19.73 10.97
N PHE A 73 -1.05 -19.53 9.76
CA PHE A 73 -1.41 -18.40 8.91
C PHE A 73 -2.92 -18.35 8.65
N PHE A 74 -3.53 -19.46 8.25
CA PHE A 74 -4.98 -19.49 7.99
C PHE A 74 -5.82 -19.26 9.25
N LYS A 75 -5.40 -19.78 10.41
CA LYS A 75 -6.07 -19.47 11.69
C LYS A 75 -6.03 -17.97 11.99
N ASN A 76 -4.87 -17.35 11.84
CA ASN A 76 -4.70 -15.92 12.08
C ASN A 76 -5.46 -15.06 11.06
N TRP A 77 -5.52 -15.52 9.81
CA TRP A 77 -6.24 -14.83 8.73
C TRP A 77 -7.75 -14.68 9.04
N GLY A 78 -8.34 -15.66 9.71
CA GLY A 78 -9.74 -15.59 10.15
C GLY A 78 -9.99 -14.38 11.06
N HIS A 79 -9.13 -14.15 12.05
CA HIS A 79 -9.24 -12.98 12.94
C HIS A 79 -9.05 -11.67 12.18
N PHE A 80 -8.03 -11.60 11.31
CA PHE A 80 -7.78 -10.41 10.49
C PHE A 80 -8.99 -10.02 9.63
N SER A 81 -9.70 -11.00 9.07
CA SER A 81 -10.87 -10.75 8.22
C SER A 81 -12.04 -10.10 8.99
N LEU A 82 -12.23 -10.47 10.26
CA LEU A 82 -13.25 -9.86 11.11
C LEU A 82 -12.92 -8.39 11.42
N GLU A 83 -11.66 -8.11 11.75
CA GLU A 83 -11.17 -6.76 12.04
C GLU A 83 -11.31 -5.82 10.84
N VAL A 84 -10.96 -6.29 9.63
CA VAL A 84 -11.10 -5.48 8.40
C VAL A 84 -12.56 -5.10 8.15
N ASN A 85 -13.49 -6.05 8.31
CA ASN A 85 -14.91 -5.78 8.14
C ASN A 85 -15.45 -4.82 9.21
N GLY A 86 -15.02 -4.98 10.47
CA GLY A 86 -15.37 -4.08 11.57
C GLY A 86 -14.87 -2.65 11.32
N LEU A 87 -13.61 -2.50 10.92
CA LEU A 87 -13.04 -1.19 10.59
C LEU A 87 -13.76 -0.53 9.41
N ASN A 88 -14.09 -1.31 8.38
CA ASN A 88 -14.82 -0.81 7.22
C ASN A 88 -16.22 -0.32 7.63
N ALA A 89 -16.96 -1.11 8.40
CA ALA A 89 -18.27 -0.73 8.93
C ALA A 89 -18.18 0.54 9.78
N LEU A 90 -17.22 0.64 10.70
CA LEU A 90 -17.01 1.84 11.52
C LEU A 90 -16.71 3.06 10.66
N SER A 91 -15.84 2.91 9.65
CA SER A 91 -15.49 3.99 8.72
C SER A 91 -16.72 4.51 7.97
N TYR A 92 -17.62 3.63 7.54
CA TYR A 92 -18.91 4.02 6.98
C TYR A 92 -19.78 4.72 8.02
N TYR A 93 -20.00 4.14 9.21
CA TYR A 93 -20.84 4.79 10.22
C TYR A 93 -20.35 6.19 10.62
N THR A 94 -19.03 6.38 10.72
CA THR A 94 -18.44 7.66 11.15
C THR A 94 -18.39 8.68 10.02
N HIS A 95 -18.02 8.28 8.80
CA HIS A 95 -17.70 9.23 7.74
C HIS A 95 -18.72 9.27 6.60
N LEU A 96 -19.51 8.21 6.39
CA LEU A 96 -20.51 8.17 5.33
C LEU A 96 -21.53 9.31 5.43
N PRO A 97 -22.06 9.69 6.62
CA PRO A 97 -22.96 10.84 6.70
C PRO A 97 -22.34 12.13 6.15
N PHE A 98 -21.07 12.39 6.47
CA PHE A 98 -20.35 13.53 5.91
C PHE A 98 -20.29 13.47 4.38
N PHE A 99 -19.87 12.34 3.81
CA PHE A 99 -19.77 12.18 2.36
C PHE A 99 -21.12 12.23 1.64
N VAL A 100 -22.19 11.71 2.25
CA VAL A 100 -23.55 11.78 1.69
C VAL A 100 -24.08 13.21 1.69
N HIS A 101 -23.78 14.00 2.72
CA HIS A 101 -24.26 15.38 2.84
C HIS A 101 -23.41 16.41 2.06
N HIS A 102 -22.21 16.05 1.62
CA HIS A 102 -21.25 16.95 0.96
C HIS A 102 -20.69 16.33 -0.34
N PHE A 103 -21.52 15.54 -1.02
CA PHE A 103 -21.23 15.09 -2.37
C PHE A 103 -21.50 16.26 -3.33
N ASP A 104 -20.44 16.85 -3.87
CA ASP A 104 -20.45 17.78 -5.00
C ASP A 104 -20.20 17.04 -6.32
#